data_AF-A0AB74BNU5-F1
#
_entry.id   AF-A0AB74BNU5-F1
#
_cell.length_a   1.000
_cell.length_b   1.000
_cell.length_c   1.000
_cell.angle_alpha   90.00
_cell.angle_beta   90.00
_cell.angle_gamma   90.00
#
_symmetry.space_group_name_H-M   'P 1'
#
loop_
_entity.id
_entity.type
_entity.pdbx_description
1 polymer ?
#
loop_
_entity_poly.entity_id
_entity_poly.type
_entity_poly.pdbx_seq_one_letter_code
_entity_poly.pdbx_strand_id
1 'polypeptide(L)'
;MDSEAQARFNLISENLAEILNPEIIENILIEKRNPRIYWGTATTGRPHVGYFLAALKIAQLLRAQCDVVVLLADVHAFLDNLKAPLELVENRAQYYRKIITAILESVGVPTDKLEFVLGSSYQKSPEYVMDVYRLSSLISEGDAKKAGAEVVKQTENAPLSGLLYPVLQVLDEEHLKVDVQLGGMDQRKLFTAATEWLPKIGYRKRAHLINPMISGLKGAKMSSSVEDSKIDLLDPAESISKKIRKAEAAPKVVEDNGVIALVEYVLLPAADLKGKKEFRVERRDEEPLIYTDIKQLEEDYKNDILTPQLLKPAVAQGLIDLMAPIQAAYQASPEWQEITLKAYPPPVVEKKQKKVKSKGTRYPGAKAQEAQTNGADSTEK
;
A
#
# COMPACT_ATOMS: atom_id res chain seq x y z
N MET A 1 31.48 9.59 -6.62
CA MET A 1 31.32 8.52 -5.60
C MET A 1 32.42 7.49 -5.79
N ASP A 2 32.90 6.85 -4.73
CA ASP A 2 33.74 5.66 -4.85
C ASP A 2 32.89 4.42 -5.26
N SER A 3 33.52 3.29 -5.55
CA SER A 3 32.83 2.09 -6.04
C SER A 3 31.81 1.53 -5.04
N GLU A 4 32.08 1.65 -3.75
CA GLU A 4 31.18 1.19 -2.68
C GLU A 4 29.95 2.10 -2.59
N ALA A 5 30.15 3.43 -2.54
CA ALA A 5 29.07 4.40 -2.56
C ALA A 5 28.19 4.26 -3.82
N GLN A 6 28.80 4.02 -4.99
CA GLN A 6 28.06 3.79 -6.22
C GLN A 6 27.21 2.51 -6.16
N ALA A 7 27.77 1.41 -5.62
CA ALA A 7 27.02 0.15 -5.47
C ALA A 7 25.82 0.33 -4.51
N ARG A 8 26.00 1.06 -3.41
CA ARG A 8 24.90 1.40 -2.48
C ARG A 8 23.84 2.26 -3.16
N PHE A 9 24.24 3.30 -3.89
CA PHE A 9 23.30 4.16 -4.61
C PHE A 9 22.50 3.39 -5.67
N ASN A 10 23.14 2.49 -6.42
CA ASN A 10 22.48 1.64 -7.42
C ASN A 10 21.41 0.75 -6.77
N LEU A 11 21.71 0.16 -5.60
CA LEU A 11 20.75 -0.67 -4.87
C LEU A 11 19.58 0.14 -4.31
N ILE A 12 19.83 1.36 -3.81
CA ILE A 12 18.77 2.29 -3.37
C ILE A 12 17.84 2.61 -4.55
N SER A 13 18.43 2.84 -5.73
CA SER A 13 17.75 3.34 -6.93
C SER A 13 17.08 2.26 -7.79
N GLU A 14 17.38 0.97 -7.56
CA GLU A 14 16.85 -0.15 -8.36
C GLU A 14 15.30 -0.16 -8.36
N ASN A 15 14.64 -0.47 -9.47
CA ASN A 15 13.17 -0.63 -9.54
C ASN A 15 12.33 0.54 -8.98
N LEU A 16 12.86 1.76 -8.97
CA LEU A 16 12.11 2.99 -8.71
C LEU A 16 11.62 3.58 -10.04
N ALA A 17 10.44 4.20 -10.01
CA ALA A 17 9.92 4.94 -11.15
C ALA A 17 10.61 6.32 -11.28
N GLU A 18 10.91 6.96 -10.15
CA GLU A 18 11.50 8.29 -10.11
C GLU A 18 12.27 8.51 -8.79
N ILE A 19 13.28 9.38 -8.84
CA ILE A 19 13.99 9.89 -7.67
C ILE A 19 14.01 11.41 -7.75
N LEU A 20 13.52 12.08 -6.71
CA LEU A 20 13.61 13.54 -6.58
C LEU A 20 14.80 13.91 -5.69
N ASN A 21 15.56 14.92 -6.11
CA ASN A 21 16.75 15.44 -5.43
C ASN A 21 17.80 14.33 -5.10
N PRO A 22 18.19 13.48 -6.07
CA PRO A 22 19.12 12.36 -5.85
C PRO A 22 20.47 12.83 -5.26
N GLU A 23 20.89 14.06 -5.56
CA GLU A 23 22.14 14.64 -5.07
C GLU A 23 22.23 14.66 -3.53
N ILE A 24 21.11 14.71 -2.82
CA ILE A 24 21.09 14.62 -1.35
C ILE A 24 21.59 13.24 -0.90
N ILE A 25 21.14 12.17 -1.56
CA ILE A 25 21.55 10.80 -1.26
C ILE A 25 23.01 10.60 -1.65
N GLU A 26 23.41 11.05 -2.84
CA GLU A 26 24.78 10.96 -3.32
C GLU A 26 25.76 11.65 -2.37
N ASN A 27 25.45 12.87 -1.91
CA ASN A 27 26.30 13.61 -0.97
C ASN A 27 26.46 12.87 0.38
N ILE A 28 25.38 12.31 0.92
CA ILE A 28 25.44 11.51 2.16
C ILE A 28 26.36 10.29 1.98
N LEU A 29 26.28 9.62 0.82
CA LEU A 29 27.11 8.46 0.51
C LEU A 29 28.57 8.85 0.27
N ILE A 30 28.85 9.98 -0.37
CA ILE A 30 30.20 10.54 -0.54
C ILE A 30 30.84 10.84 0.82
N GLU A 31 30.06 11.37 1.76
CA GLU A 31 30.48 11.60 3.15
C GLU A 31 30.59 10.32 3.99
N LYS A 32 30.35 9.14 3.38
CA LYS A 32 30.40 7.82 4.03
C LYS A 32 29.41 7.69 5.20
N ARG A 33 28.31 8.45 5.16
CA ARG A 33 27.21 8.34 6.11
C ARG A 33 26.12 7.39 5.56
N ASN A 34 25.15 7.06 6.40
CA ASN A 34 23.99 6.28 6.02
C ASN A 34 22.79 7.22 5.85
N PRO A 35 22.10 7.19 4.70
CA PRO A 35 20.85 7.93 4.55
C PRO A 35 19.81 7.43 5.55
N ARG A 36 19.15 8.35 6.26
CA ARG A 36 17.97 8.03 7.07
C ARG A 36 16.72 8.18 6.23
N ILE A 37 15.99 7.09 6.01
CA ILE A 37 14.88 7.01 5.07
C ILE A 37 13.63 6.60 5.82
N TYR A 38 12.50 7.28 5.62
CA TYR A 38 11.23 6.77 6.14
C TYR A 38 10.24 6.37 5.06
N TRP A 39 9.41 5.39 5.39
CA TRP A 39 8.22 5.01 4.65
C TRP A 39 7.01 5.08 5.58
N GLY A 40 5.99 5.81 5.17
CA GLY A 40 4.74 5.95 5.93
C GLY A 40 3.67 4.99 5.44
N THR A 41 2.94 4.39 6.38
CA THR A 41 1.78 3.56 6.06
C THR A 41 0.62 3.84 7.01
N ALA A 42 -0.53 4.20 6.43
CA ALA A 42 -1.76 4.39 7.19
C ALA A 42 -2.33 3.01 7.59
N THR A 43 -2.55 2.81 8.88
CA THR A 43 -2.98 1.55 9.48
C THR A 43 -4.49 1.31 9.32
N THR A 44 -4.94 1.19 8.06
CA THR A 44 -6.36 1.15 7.68
C THR A 44 -6.86 -0.28 7.40
N GLY A 45 -6.84 -0.71 6.15
CA GLY A 45 -7.27 -2.05 5.72
C GLY A 45 -6.28 -3.13 6.12
N ARG A 46 -6.56 -4.39 5.76
CA ARG A 46 -5.54 -5.46 5.85
C ARG A 46 -4.53 -5.32 4.70
N PRO A 47 -3.22 -5.28 4.98
CA PRO A 47 -2.16 -5.47 4.01
C PRO A 47 -2.40 -6.67 3.09
N HIS A 48 -2.15 -6.46 1.81
CA HIS A 48 -2.25 -7.47 0.74
C HIS A 48 -0.90 -7.59 0.04
N VAL A 49 -0.80 -8.47 -0.97
CA VAL A 49 0.43 -8.72 -1.74
C VAL A 49 1.12 -7.45 -2.30
N GLY A 50 0.37 -6.36 -2.50
CA GLY A 50 0.93 -5.08 -2.94
C GLY A 50 1.90 -4.44 -1.92
N TYR A 51 1.82 -4.82 -0.64
CA TYR A 51 2.76 -4.38 0.39
C TYR A 51 4.17 -4.97 0.19
N PHE A 52 4.32 -6.08 -0.57
CA PHE A 52 5.65 -6.58 -0.91
C PHE A 52 6.46 -5.56 -1.71
N LEU A 53 5.86 -4.75 -2.58
CA LEU A 53 6.60 -3.73 -3.34
C LEU A 53 7.37 -2.79 -2.40
N ALA A 54 6.67 -2.21 -1.40
CA ALA A 54 7.29 -1.32 -0.44
C ALA A 54 8.24 -2.06 0.53
N ALA A 55 7.84 -3.25 1.01
CA ALA A 55 8.63 -4.00 1.97
C ALA A 55 9.94 -4.53 1.35
N LEU A 56 9.92 -5.00 0.10
CA LEU A 56 11.12 -5.43 -0.61
C LEU A 56 12.05 -4.25 -0.90
N LYS A 57 11.49 -3.08 -1.22
CA LYS A 57 12.29 -1.85 -1.31
C LYS A 57 12.94 -1.52 0.04
N ILE A 58 12.21 -1.58 1.16
CA ILE A 58 12.76 -1.41 2.51
C ILE A 58 13.89 -2.42 2.77
N ALA A 59 13.70 -3.69 2.39
CA ALA A 59 14.71 -4.72 2.53
C ALA A 59 15.99 -4.41 1.71
N GLN A 60 15.85 -3.88 0.49
CA GLN A 60 16.97 -3.38 -0.31
C GLN A 60 17.67 -2.18 0.36
N LEU A 61 16.92 -1.25 0.95
CA LEU A 61 17.48 -0.09 1.67
C LEU A 61 18.28 -0.53 2.91
N LEU A 62 17.77 -1.50 3.68
CA LEU A 62 18.48 -2.10 4.81
C LEU A 62 19.76 -2.82 4.35
N ARG A 63 19.70 -3.57 3.24
CA ARG A 63 20.88 -4.19 2.60
C ARG A 63 21.90 -3.15 2.12
N ALA A 64 21.46 -1.97 1.68
CA ALA A 64 22.30 -0.81 1.36
C ALA A 64 22.80 -0.05 2.61
N GLN A 65 22.57 -0.59 3.82
CA GLN A 65 22.96 -0.04 5.11
C GLN A 65 22.30 1.30 5.47
N CYS A 66 21.16 1.64 4.86
CA CYS A 66 20.38 2.81 5.25
C CYS A 66 19.73 2.61 6.63
N ASP A 67 19.50 3.71 7.33
CA ASP A 67 18.73 3.71 8.57
C ASP A 67 17.25 3.91 8.20
N VAL A 68 16.40 2.90 8.41
CA VAL A 68 15.03 2.89 7.88
C VAL A 68 14.01 3.06 8.99
N VAL A 69 13.10 4.02 8.81
CA VAL A 69 11.98 4.29 9.70
C VAL A 69 10.68 3.89 9.02
N VAL A 70 9.90 3.01 9.65
CA VAL A 70 8.51 2.74 9.23
C VAL A 70 7.58 3.52 10.14
N LEU A 71 6.93 4.54 9.59
CA LEU A 71 5.91 5.32 10.29
C LEU A 71 4.56 4.59 10.19
N LEU A 72 4.10 4.07 11.32
CA LEU A 72 2.74 3.57 11.50
C LEU A 72 1.83 4.79 11.73
N ALA A 73 1.26 5.29 10.64
CA ALA A 73 0.56 6.58 10.59
C ALA A 73 -0.88 6.44 11.10
N ASP A 74 -1.03 6.21 12.41
CA ASP A 74 -2.32 6.02 13.09
C ASP A 74 -3.18 7.30 13.09
N VAL A 75 -2.59 8.48 13.28
CA VAL A 75 -3.32 9.75 13.13
C VAL A 75 -3.83 9.91 11.69
N HIS A 76 -3.01 9.62 10.69
CA HIS A 76 -3.41 9.69 9.28
C HIS A 76 -4.52 8.67 8.95
N ALA A 77 -4.44 7.46 9.50
CA ALA A 77 -5.48 6.46 9.35
C ALA A 77 -6.83 6.93 9.94
N PHE A 78 -6.81 7.64 11.07
CA PHE A 78 -8.00 8.27 11.64
C PHE A 78 -8.54 9.41 10.74
N LEU A 79 -7.66 10.26 10.20
CA LEU A 79 -8.04 11.41 9.37
C LEU A 79 -8.62 11.02 7.99
N ASP A 80 -8.11 9.94 7.39
CA ASP A 80 -8.54 9.43 6.08
C ASP A 80 -9.73 8.46 6.19
N ASN A 81 -9.75 7.65 7.26
CA ASN A 81 -10.78 6.63 7.45
C ASN A 81 -11.68 6.97 8.65
N LEU A 82 -12.61 7.91 8.44
CA LEU A 82 -13.67 8.33 9.39
C LEU A 82 -14.55 7.19 9.96
N LYS A 83 -14.28 5.93 9.59
CA LYS A 83 -15.02 4.73 10.03
C LYS A 83 -14.32 3.92 11.11
N ALA A 84 -13.05 4.19 11.44
CA ALA A 84 -12.30 3.42 12.43
C ALA A 84 -12.05 4.24 13.72
N PRO A 85 -12.54 3.80 14.89
CA PRO A 85 -12.23 4.43 16.17
C PRO A 85 -10.72 4.41 16.47
N LEU A 86 -10.21 5.39 17.23
CA LEU A 86 -8.77 5.46 17.58
C LEU A 86 -8.22 4.17 18.23
N GLU A 87 -9.00 3.53 19.12
CA GLU A 87 -8.64 2.25 19.74
C GLU A 87 -8.46 1.12 18.69
N LEU A 88 -9.25 1.14 17.62
CA LEU A 88 -9.13 0.18 16.53
C LEU A 88 -7.85 0.44 15.73
N VAL A 89 -7.47 1.70 15.56
CA VAL A 89 -6.26 2.10 14.82
C VAL A 89 -5.00 1.67 15.55
N GLU A 90 -4.98 1.71 16.88
CA GLU A 90 -3.83 1.24 17.68
C GLU A 90 -3.59 -0.27 17.50
N ASN A 91 -4.66 -1.09 17.60
CA ASN A 91 -4.57 -2.52 17.33
C ASN A 91 -4.12 -2.81 15.88
N ARG A 92 -4.57 -2.00 14.92
CA ARG A 92 -4.10 -2.10 13.53
C ARG A 92 -2.63 -1.72 13.40
N ALA A 93 -2.14 -0.71 14.11
CA ALA A 93 -0.72 -0.37 14.10
C ALA A 93 0.15 -1.53 14.61
N GLN A 94 -0.29 -2.22 15.68
CA GLN A 94 0.38 -3.42 16.16
C GLN A 94 0.36 -4.56 15.13
N TYR A 95 -0.80 -4.79 14.49
CA TYR A 95 -0.91 -5.76 13.40
C TYR A 95 0.05 -5.44 12.24
N TYR A 96 0.09 -4.18 11.81
CA TYR A 96 0.96 -3.71 10.74
C TYR A 96 2.43 -3.90 11.07
N ARG A 97 2.84 -3.60 12.32
CA ARG A 97 4.20 -3.87 12.80
C ARG A 97 4.56 -5.35 12.61
N LYS A 98 3.73 -6.26 13.14
CA LYS A 98 3.98 -7.71 13.07
C LYS A 98 4.05 -8.21 11.61
N ILE A 99 3.10 -7.82 10.76
CA ILE A 99 3.05 -8.29 9.36
C ILE A 99 4.20 -7.72 8.52
N ILE A 100 4.59 -6.46 8.70
CA ILE A 100 5.73 -5.87 7.98
C ILE A 100 7.03 -6.54 8.41
N THR A 101 7.24 -6.74 9.71
CA THR A 101 8.38 -7.49 10.23
C THR A 101 8.46 -8.88 9.62
N ALA A 102 7.35 -9.62 9.61
CA ALA A 102 7.31 -10.96 9.02
C ALA A 102 7.63 -10.97 7.51
N ILE A 103 7.21 -9.96 6.75
CA ILE A 103 7.60 -9.83 5.33
C ILE A 103 9.11 -9.66 5.20
N LEU A 104 9.72 -8.76 5.99
CA LEU A 104 11.16 -8.50 5.92
C LEU A 104 11.99 -9.73 6.33
N GLU A 105 11.57 -10.41 7.39
CA GLU A 105 12.19 -11.67 7.84
C GLU A 105 12.03 -12.78 6.78
N SER A 106 10.91 -12.84 6.06
CA SER A 106 10.68 -13.86 5.02
C SER A 106 11.66 -13.80 3.85
N VAL A 107 12.33 -12.65 3.66
CA VAL A 107 13.34 -12.43 2.63
C VAL A 107 14.76 -12.34 3.19
N GLY A 108 14.95 -12.65 4.48
CA GLY A 108 16.27 -12.85 5.09
C GLY A 108 17.08 -11.58 5.32
N VAL A 109 16.46 -10.41 5.37
CA VAL A 109 17.18 -9.15 5.60
C VAL A 109 17.23 -8.81 7.09
N PRO A 110 18.43 -8.51 7.64
CA PRO A 110 18.55 -8.05 9.02
C PRO A 110 17.77 -6.75 9.26
N THR A 111 17.05 -6.69 10.36
CA THR A 111 16.21 -5.54 10.73
C THR A 111 16.86 -4.65 11.80
N ASP A 112 18.16 -4.76 12.04
CA ASP A 112 18.86 -4.00 13.11
C ASP A 112 18.79 -2.48 12.91
N LYS A 113 18.70 -2.04 11.65
CA LYS A 113 18.57 -0.63 11.26
C LYS A 113 17.12 -0.22 10.97
N LEU A 114 16.15 -1.07 11.32
CA LEU A 114 14.73 -0.80 11.15
C LEU A 114 14.15 -0.26 12.46
N GLU A 115 13.57 0.93 12.38
CA GLU A 115 12.83 1.55 13.47
C GLU A 115 11.35 1.67 13.09
N PHE A 116 10.45 1.33 14.02
CA PHE A 116 9.02 1.58 13.83
C PHE A 116 8.55 2.67 14.78
N VAL A 117 8.03 3.75 14.21
CA VAL A 117 7.50 4.91 14.95
C VAL A 117 5.97 4.95 14.79
N LEU A 118 5.26 5.23 15.88
CA LEU A 118 3.81 5.45 15.85
C LEU A 118 3.55 6.95 15.67
N GLY A 119 2.76 7.37 14.68
CA GLY A 119 2.54 8.80 14.40
C GLY A 119 2.06 9.59 15.62
N SER A 120 1.10 9.04 16.35
CA SER A 120 0.56 9.65 17.56
C SER A 120 1.56 9.84 18.70
N SER A 121 2.76 9.24 18.64
CA SER A 121 3.81 9.42 19.66
C SER A 121 4.49 10.79 19.61
N TYR A 122 4.41 11.51 18.49
CA TYR A 122 4.99 12.86 18.35
C TYR A 122 4.04 13.88 17.71
N GLN A 123 3.07 13.45 16.88
CA GLN A 123 2.18 14.35 16.14
C GLN A 123 1.19 15.14 17.03
N LYS A 124 1.22 14.90 18.34
CA LYS A 124 0.44 15.62 19.36
C LYS A 124 1.31 16.53 20.23
N SER A 125 2.63 16.56 20.00
CA SER A 125 3.52 17.39 20.81
C SER A 125 3.29 18.89 20.54
N PRO A 126 3.56 19.76 21.52
CA PRO A 126 3.45 21.20 21.31
C PRO A 126 4.28 21.69 20.12
N GLU A 127 5.47 21.15 19.91
CA GLU A 127 6.37 21.53 18.81
C GLU A 127 5.77 21.17 17.46
N TYR A 128 5.28 19.94 17.30
CA TYR A 128 4.66 19.49 16.05
C TYR A 128 3.39 20.29 15.74
N VAL A 129 2.53 20.49 16.74
CA VAL A 129 1.29 21.25 16.58
C VAL A 129 1.57 22.71 16.18
N MET A 130 2.61 23.33 16.76
CA MET A 130 3.00 24.68 16.34
C MET A 130 3.50 24.73 14.90
N ASP A 131 4.20 23.71 14.43
CA ASP A 131 4.60 23.62 13.02
C ASP A 131 3.41 23.40 12.08
N VAL A 132 2.41 22.63 12.50
CA VAL A 132 1.14 22.52 11.77
C VAL A 132 0.52 23.91 11.60
N TYR A 133 0.39 24.70 12.67
CA TYR A 133 -0.15 26.06 12.58
C TYR A 133 0.70 26.97 11.67
N ARG A 134 2.03 26.93 11.79
CA ARG A 134 2.93 27.71 10.94
C ARG A 134 2.72 27.36 9.48
N LEU A 135 2.76 26.08 9.14
CA LEU A 135 2.64 25.66 7.75
C LEU A 135 1.24 25.94 7.20
N SER A 136 0.19 25.68 7.98
CA SER A 136 -1.20 26.06 7.62
C SER A 136 -1.40 27.55 7.40
N SER A 137 -0.59 28.43 8.00
CA SER A 137 -0.64 29.87 7.76
C SER A 137 0.04 30.32 6.46
N LEU A 138 0.80 29.43 5.81
CA LEU A 138 1.65 29.74 4.64
C LEU A 138 1.20 29.01 3.36
N ILE A 139 0.34 28.00 3.48
CA ILE A 139 -0.18 27.23 2.35
C ILE A 139 -1.64 27.59 2.09
N SER A 140 -2.04 27.63 0.81
CA SER A 140 -3.44 27.83 0.46
C SER A 140 -4.24 26.53 0.57
N GLU A 141 -5.56 26.65 0.75
CA GLU A 141 -6.48 25.50 0.64
C GLU A 141 -6.32 24.78 -0.71
N GLY A 142 -6.16 25.53 -1.80
CA GLY A 142 -5.99 24.99 -3.14
C GLY A 142 -4.74 24.12 -3.26
N ASP A 143 -3.63 24.55 -2.67
CA ASP A 143 -2.37 23.80 -2.67
C ASP A 143 -2.49 22.52 -1.84
N ALA A 144 -3.10 22.60 -0.65
CA ALA A 144 -3.36 21.44 0.20
C ALA A 144 -4.24 20.40 -0.53
N LYS A 145 -5.35 20.84 -1.13
CA LYS A 145 -6.24 19.97 -1.89
C LYS A 145 -5.54 19.32 -3.08
N LYS A 146 -4.74 20.10 -3.83
CA LYS A 146 -3.97 19.60 -4.97
C LYS A 146 -2.93 18.57 -4.53
N ALA A 147 -2.22 18.82 -3.43
CA ALA A 147 -1.18 17.93 -2.92
C ALA A 147 -1.77 16.58 -2.48
N GLY A 148 -2.91 16.58 -1.79
CA GLY A 148 -3.58 15.38 -1.28
C GLY A 148 -4.49 14.65 -2.29
N ALA A 149 -4.67 15.14 -3.52
CA ALA A 149 -5.73 14.70 -4.43
C ALA A 149 -5.72 13.20 -4.79
N GLU A 150 -4.54 12.57 -4.81
CA GLU A 150 -4.36 11.15 -5.18
C GLU A 150 -4.22 10.22 -3.97
N VAL A 151 -4.13 10.78 -2.77
CA VAL A 151 -3.87 10.06 -1.52
C VAL A 151 -5.10 10.07 -0.62
N VAL A 152 -5.71 11.24 -0.45
CA VAL A 152 -6.89 11.43 0.38
C VAL A 152 -8.15 11.14 -0.43
N LYS A 153 -9.10 10.45 0.18
CA LYS A 153 -10.40 10.19 -0.43
C LYS A 153 -11.14 11.49 -0.76
N GLN A 154 -11.48 11.68 -2.03
CA GLN A 154 -12.26 12.83 -2.50
C GLN A 154 -13.76 12.59 -2.33
N THR A 155 -14.46 13.53 -1.70
CA THR A 155 -15.93 13.52 -1.53
C THR A 155 -16.47 14.95 -1.66
N GLU A 156 -17.72 15.11 -2.10
CA GLU A 156 -18.35 16.44 -2.25
C GLU A 156 -18.36 17.24 -0.94
N ASN A 157 -18.63 16.57 0.19
CA ASN A 157 -18.57 17.16 1.53
C ASN A 157 -17.35 16.62 2.31
N ALA A 158 -16.15 16.83 1.76
CA ALA A 158 -14.92 16.40 2.42
C ALA A 158 -14.69 17.15 3.74
N PRO A 159 -14.30 16.47 4.82
CA PRO A 159 -13.93 17.12 6.07
C PRO A 159 -12.63 17.92 5.93
N LEU A 160 -12.41 18.88 6.84
CA LEU A 160 -11.15 19.63 6.95
C LEU A 160 -9.92 18.72 7.12
N SER A 161 -10.09 17.52 7.69
CA SER A 161 -9.01 16.54 7.85
C SER A 161 -8.31 16.21 6.53
N GLY A 162 -9.02 16.23 5.40
CA GLY A 162 -8.42 15.99 4.09
C GLY A 162 -7.45 17.08 3.64
N LEU A 163 -7.63 18.31 4.10
CA LEU A 163 -6.70 19.42 3.85
C LEU A 163 -5.51 19.42 4.82
N LEU A 164 -5.71 18.90 6.03
CA LEU A 164 -4.63 18.76 7.02
C LEU A 164 -3.69 17.59 6.70
N TYR A 165 -4.18 16.52 6.09
CA TYR A 165 -3.38 15.31 5.80
C TYR A 165 -2.05 15.62 5.09
N PRO A 166 -2.02 16.40 3.98
CA PRO A 166 -0.76 16.80 3.34
C PRO A 166 0.20 17.55 4.26
N VAL A 167 -0.33 18.41 5.13
CA VAL A 167 0.47 19.22 6.07
C VAL A 167 1.20 18.31 7.05
N LEU A 168 0.47 17.34 7.62
CA LEU A 168 1.04 16.40 8.59
C LEU A 168 2.13 15.54 7.94
N GLN A 169 1.85 14.95 6.77
CA GLN A 169 2.82 14.11 6.08
C GLN A 169 4.09 14.87 5.68
N VAL A 170 3.98 16.14 5.27
CA VAL A 170 5.15 16.98 4.97
C VAL A 170 5.98 17.22 6.24
N LEU A 171 5.35 17.49 7.37
CA LEU A 171 6.05 17.73 8.63
C LEU A 171 6.71 16.47 9.21
N ASP A 172 6.20 15.28 8.88
CA ASP A 172 6.80 14.01 9.31
C ASP A 172 8.26 13.87 8.84
N GLU A 173 8.63 14.45 7.69
CA GLU A 173 10.02 14.42 7.21
C GLU A 173 11.00 15.09 8.20
N GLU A 174 10.59 16.21 8.79
CA GLU A 174 11.40 16.94 9.77
C GLU A 174 11.40 16.23 11.11
N HIS A 175 10.22 15.87 11.62
CA HIS A 175 10.08 15.34 12.97
C HIS A 175 10.63 13.91 13.12
N LEU A 176 10.70 13.14 12.03
CA LEU A 176 11.42 11.86 11.99
C LEU A 176 12.93 12.02 11.71
N LYS A 177 13.38 13.25 11.45
CA LYS A 177 14.77 13.65 11.18
C LYS A 177 15.38 12.90 9.99
N VAL A 178 14.58 12.66 8.95
CA VAL A 178 15.00 11.87 7.79
C VAL A 178 15.64 12.74 6.70
N ASP A 179 16.45 12.10 5.88
CA ASP A 179 17.03 12.64 4.65
C ASP A 179 16.16 12.36 3.43
N VAL A 180 15.40 11.27 3.48
CA VAL A 180 14.67 10.71 2.34
C VAL A 180 13.30 10.21 2.77
N GLN A 181 12.29 10.43 1.94
CA GLN A 181 11.00 9.74 2.05
C GLN A 181 10.82 8.73 0.91
N LEU A 182 10.36 7.53 1.23
CA LEU A 182 9.92 6.52 0.28
C LEU A 182 8.39 6.51 0.20
N GLY A 183 7.85 6.44 -1.02
CA GLY A 183 6.43 6.16 -1.25
C GLY A 183 6.13 5.75 -2.69
N GLY A 184 4.86 5.71 -3.05
CA GLY A 184 4.41 5.39 -4.41
C GLY A 184 4.26 6.62 -5.29
N MET A 185 4.13 6.42 -6.61
CA MET A 185 3.86 7.49 -7.58
C MET A 185 2.63 8.34 -7.24
N ASP A 186 1.63 7.76 -6.56
CA ASP A 186 0.45 8.47 -6.08
C ASP A 186 0.76 9.54 -5.01
N GLN A 187 1.94 9.50 -4.41
CA GLN A 187 2.41 10.50 -3.44
C GLN A 187 3.31 11.58 -4.07
N ARG A 188 3.61 11.52 -5.37
CA ARG A 188 4.53 12.45 -6.04
C ARG A 188 4.16 13.93 -5.84
N LYS A 189 2.86 14.24 -5.83
CA LYS A 189 2.35 15.61 -5.58
C LYS A 189 2.67 16.08 -4.15
N LEU A 190 2.55 15.19 -3.16
CA LEU A 190 2.94 15.47 -1.77
C LEU A 190 4.45 15.70 -1.64
N PHE A 191 5.27 14.88 -2.32
CA PHE A 191 6.72 15.02 -2.30
C PHE A 191 7.20 16.33 -2.93
N THR A 192 6.54 16.73 -4.02
CA THR A 192 6.77 18.04 -4.64
C THR A 192 6.38 19.17 -3.68
N ALA A 193 5.23 19.05 -3.01
CA ALA A 193 4.80 20.00 -1.99
C ALA A 193 5.79 20.09 -0.83
N ALA A 194 6.28 18.97 -0.31
CA ALA A 194 7.29 18.93 0.77
C ALA A 194 8.55 19.73 0.41
N THR A 195 9.02 19.58 -0.83
CA THR A 195 10.19 20.29 -1.36
C THR A 195 10.00 21.82 -1.37
N GLU A 196 8.77 22.30 -1.55
CA GLU A 196 8.43 23.72 -1.55
C GLU A 196 8.09 24.25 -0.15
N TRP A 197 7.40 23.44 0.65
CA TRP A 197 6.74 23.84 1.89
C TRP A 197 7.69 23.84 3.09
N LEU A 198 8.54 22.83 3.24
CA LEU A 198 9.49 22.75 4.36
C LEU A 198 10.42 23.98 4.43
N PRO A 199 10.99 24.50 3.33
CA PRO A 199 11.80 25.71 3.37
C PRO A 199 11.05 26.95 3.85
N LYS A 200 9.72 27.05 3.67
CA LYS A 200 8.93 28.21 4.12
C LYS A 200 8.91 28.36 5.64
N ILE A 201 9.14 27.27 6.37
CA ILE A 201 9.25 27.26 7.84
C ILE A 201 10.68 27.00 8.32
N GLY A 202 11.68 27.12 7.44
CA GLY A 202 13.10 27.02 7.77
C GLY A 202 13.67 25.61 7.80
N TYR A 203 12.92 24.60 7.38
CA TYR A 203 13.38 23.22 7.31
C TYR A 203 14.01 22.88 5.97
N ARG A 204 14.95 21.92 5.98
CA ARG A 204 15.69 21.50 4.78
C ARG A 204 14.81 20.69 3.83
N LYS A 205 15.20 20.63 2.56
CA LYS A 205 14.61 19.71 1.57
C LYS A 205 15.08 18.28 1.81
N ARG A 206 14.26 17.32 1.39
CA ARG A 206 14.56 15.88 1.41
C ARG A 206 14.60 15.34 -0.01
N ALA A 207 15.23 14.17 -0.16
CA ALA A 207 15.07 13.37 -1.37
C ALA A 207 13.79 12.54 -1.29
N HIS A 208 13.27 12.12 -2.44
CA HIS A 208 12.09 11.25 -2.49
C HIS A 208 12.35 10.07 -3.42
N LEU A 209 12.18 8.86 -2.90
CA LEU A 209 12.22 7.61 -3.67
C LEU A 209 10.79 7.23 -4.02
N ILE A 210 10.52 7.04 -5.31
CA ILE A 210 9.16 6.84 -5.79
C ILE A 210 9.03 5.48 -6.46
N ASN A 211 8.34 4.55 -5.79
CA ASN A 211 7.98 3.26 -6.35
C ASN A 211 6.93 3.42 -7.46
N PRO A 212 6.97 2.59 -8.52
CA PRO A 212 5.97 2.60 -9.57
C PRO A 212 4.57 2.22 -9.06
N MET A 213 3.54 2.58 -9.83
CA MET A 213 2.22 2.00 -9.65
C MET A 213 2.21 0.61 -10.28
N ILE A 214 1.94 -0.42 -9.48
CA ILE A 214 1.77 -1.78 -10.00
C ILE A 214 0.29 -2.08 -10.30
N SER A 215 0.03 -2.67 -11.46
CA SER A 215 -1.30 -3.09 -11.84
C SER A 215 -1.79 -4.21 -10.93
N GLY A 216 -3.05 -4.12 -10.51
CA GLY A 216 -3.70 -5.18 -9.77
C GLY A 216 -4.07 -6.37 -10.64
N LEU A 217 -4.60 -7.42 -10.03
CA LEU A 217 -4.94 -8.67 -10.72
C LEU A 217 -6.04 -8.51 -11.79
N LYS A 218 -6.73 -7.37 -11.88
CA LYS A 218 -7.80 -7.11 -12.85
C LYS A 218 -7.51 -5.86 -13.71
N GLY A 219 -6.23 -5.59 -14.02
CA GLY A 219 -5.81 -4.45 -14.85
C GLY A 219 -5.90 -3.05 -14.23
N ALA A 220 -6.56 -2.88 -13.07
CA ALA A 220 -6.66 -1.62 -12.34
C ALA A 220 -5.85 -1.62 -11.02
N LYS A 221 -5.71 -0.47 -10.36
CA LYS A 221 -5.01 -0.34 -9.05
C LYS A 221 -5.53 -1.37 -8.03
N MET A 222 -4.61 -2.09 -7.38
CA MET A 222 -4.96 -3.02 -6.30
C MET A 222 -5.61 -2.27 -5.13
N SER A 223 -6.87 -2.59 -4.82
CA SER A 223 -7.62 -1.96 -3.73
C SER A 223 -7.79 -2.92 -2.55
N SER A 224 -7.50 -2.43 -1.34
CA SER A 224 -7.74 -3.15 -0.09
C SER A 224 -9.23 -3.36 0.21
N SER A 225 -10.12 -2.66 -0.49
CA SER A 225 -11.58 -2.63 -0.22
C SER A 225 -12.39 -3.60 -1.08
N VAL A 226 -11.79 -4.21 -2.11
CA VAL A 226 -12.47 -5.17 -2.99
C VAL A 226 -11.85 -6.55 -2.78
N GLU A 227 -12.63 -7.44 -2.16
CA GLU A 227 -12.17 -8.75 -1.67
C GLU A 227 -11.62 -9.65 -2.79
N ASP A 228 -12.27 -9.64 -3.95
CA ASP A 228 -11.88 -10.43 -5.12
C ASP A 228 -10.73 -9.84 -5.95
N SER A 229 -10.24 -8.63 -5.63
CA SER A 229 -9.12 -8.00 -6.36
C SER A 229 -7.80 -8.02 -5.59
N LYS A 230 -7.77 -8.58 -4.38
CA LYS A 230 -6.60 -8.58 -3.51
C LYS A 230 -6.27 -9.98 -3.01
N ILE A 231 -4.98 -10.26 -2.87
CA ILE A 231 -4.46 -11.44 -2.17
C ILE A 231 -4.02 -10.97 -0.79
N ASP A 232 -4.75 -11.38 0.26
CA ASP A 232 -4.38 -11.11 1.65
C ASP A 232 -3.12 -11.92 2.00
N LEU A 233 -2.23 -11.36 2.81
CA LEU A 233 -0.97 -12.02 3.17
C LEU A 233 -1.18 -13.32 3.96
N LEU A 234 -2.38 -13.52 4.52
CA LEU A 234 -2.79 -14.72 5.23
C LEU A 234 -3.77 -15.59 4.43
N ASP A 235 -3.96 -15.33 3.14
CA ASP A 235 -4.78 -16.19 2.27
C ASP A 235 -4.17 -17.60 2.17
N PRO A 236 -4.98 -18.68 2.28
CA PRO A 236 -4.48 -20.03 2.05
C PRO A 236 -4.10 -20.24 0.58
N ALA A 237 -3.23 -21.21 0.32
CA ALA A 237 -2.72 -21.53 -1.02
C ALA A 237 -3.82 -21.65 -2.09
N GLU A 238 -4.93 -22.33 -1.78
CA GLU A 238 -6.06 -22.48 -2.71
C GLU A 238 -6.68 -21.12 -3.11
N SER A 239 -6.80 -20.18 -2.15
CA SER A 239 -7.30 -18.82 -2.39
C SER A 239 -6.35 -18.05 -3.30
N ILE A 240 -5.04 -18.13 -3.03
CA ILE A 240 -3.99 -17.49 -3.85
C ILE A 240 -4.07 -18.00 -5.29
N SER A 241 -4.02 -19.32 -5.49
CA SER A 241 -4.09 -19.93 -6.83
C SER A 241 -5.38 -19.57 -7.56
N LYS A 242 -6.53 -19.57 -6.87
CA LYS A 242 -7.83 -19.19 -7.45
C LYS A 242 -7.85 -17.73 -7.90
N LYS A 243 -7.29 -16.81 -7.10
CA LYS A 243 -7.24 -15.36 -7.41
C LYS A 243 -6.30 -15.09 -8.58
N ILE A 244 -5.11 -15.69 -8.60
CA ILE A 244 -4.15 -15.57 -9.73
C ILE A 244 -4.72 -16.19 -11.00
N ARG A 245 -5.40 -17.34 -10.92
CA ARG A 245 -6.05 -17.96 -12.08
C ARG A 245 -7.06 -17.02 -12.74
N LYS A 246 -7.84 -16.30 -11.94
CA LYS A 246 -8.84 -15.31 -12.37
C LYS A 246 -8.23 -13.98 -12.81
N ALA A 247 -6.95 -13.75 -12.59
CA ALA A 247 -6.31 -12.49 -12.96
C ALA A 247 -6.39 -12.25 -14.47
N GLU A 248 -6.49 -11.00 -14.88
CA GLU A 248 -6.41 -10.62 -16.29
C GLU A 248 -4.96 -10.69 -16.75
N ALA A 249 -4.72 -11.48 -17.80
CA ALA A 249 -3.42 -11.63 -18.44
C ALA A 249 -3.69 -12.04 -19.90
N ALA A 250 -3.88 -11.05 -20.77
CA ALA A 250 -4.12 -11.30 -22.18
C ALA A 250 -2.82 -11.83 -22.84
N PRO A 251 -2.89 -12.86 -23.70
CA PRO A 251 -1.71 -13.35 -24.42
C PRO A 251 -0.98 -12.23 -25.15
N LYS A 252 0.35 -12.20 -25.07
CA LYS A 252 1.23 -11.23 -25.77
C LYS A 252 1.11 -9.76 -25.35
N VAL A 253 0.23 -9.43 -24.41
CA VAL A 253 0.07 -8.07 -23.85
C VAL A 253 0.80 -7.97 -22.51
N VAL A 254 1.85 -7.15 -22.47
CA VAL A 254 2.65 -6.95 -21.25
C VAL A 254 2.18 -5.72 -20.47
N GLU A 255 1.61 -4.75 -21.17
CA GLU A 255 1.10 -3.50 -20.63
C GLU A 255 -0.08 -3.78 -19.69
N ASP A 256 -0.10 -3.12 -18.53
CA ASP A 256 -1.11 -3.27 -17.48
C ASP A 256 -1.31 -4.72 -16.98
N ASN A 257 -0.32 -5.59 -17.15
CA ASN A 257 -0.38 -6.99 -16.75
C ASN A 257 0.06 -7.19 -15.30
N GLY A 258 -0.90 -7.23 -14.38
CA GLY A 258 -0.64 -7.42 -12.95
C GLY A 258 0.06 -8.74 -12.58
N VAL A 259 0.00 -9.77 -13.45
CA VAL A 259 0.72 -11.04 -13.22
C VAL A 259 2.20 -10.87 -13.51
N ILE A 260 2.56 -10.17 -14.59
CA ILE A 260 3.96 -9.83 -14.92
C ILE A 260 4.53 -8.87 -13.87
N ALA A 261 3.75 -7.86 -13.43
CA ALA A 261 4.17 -6.93 -12.40
C ALA A 261 4.51 -7.63 -11.06
N LEU A 262 3.80 -8.71 -10.70
CA LEU A 262 4.17 -9.52 -9.53
C LEU A 262 5.51 -10.22 -9.70
N VAL A 263 5.88 -10.62 -10.91
CA VAL A 263 7.22 -11.19 -11.15
C VAL A 263 8.29 -10.11 -11.01
N GLU A 264 8.11 -8.98 -11.70
CA GLU A 264 9.07 -7.87 -11.75
C GLU A 264 9.35 -7.25 -10.38
N TYR A 265 8.29 -6.94 -9.65
CA TYR A 265 8.37 -6.12 -8.44
C TYR A 265 8.29 -6.92 -7.14
N VAL A 266 7.92 -8.20 -7.19
CA VAL A 266 7.79 -9.05 -5.99
C VAL A 266 8.69 -10.27 -6.06
N LEU A 267 8.48 -11.16 -7.04
CA LEU A 267 9.16 -12.47 -7.03
C LEU A 267 10.65 -12.37 -7.36
N LEU A 268 11.05 -11.62 -8.39
CA LEU A 268 12.46 -11.43 -8.74
C LEU A 268 13.24 -10.68 -7.64
N PRO A 269 12.75 -9.56 -7.07
CA PRO A 269 13.46 -8.87 -6.00
C PRO A 269 13.52 -9.72 -4.72
N ALA A 270 12.47 -10.46 -4.37
CA ALA A 270 12.51 -11.38 -3.23
C ALA A 270 13.53 -12.52 -3.44
N ALA A 271 13.62 -13.06 -4.65
CA ALA A 271 14.59 -14.09 -5.00
C ALA A 271 16.04 -13.57 -4.95
N ASP A 272 16.26 -12.34 -5.44
CA ASP A 272 17.55 -11.64 -5.33
C ASP A 272 17.99 -11.44 -3.87
N LEU A 273 17.08 -10.99 -3.01
CA LEU A 273 17.35 -10.83 -1.58
C LEU A 273 17.70 -12.16 -0.89
N LYS A 274 17.12 -13.28 -1.36
CA LYS A 274 17.46 -14.64 -0.91
C LYS A 274 18.74 -15.21 -1.54
N GLY A 275 19.43 -14.43 -2.38
CA GLY A 275 20.74 -14.78 -2.95
C GLY A 275 20.68 -15.50 -4.31
N LYS A 276 19.50 -15.70 -4.89
CA LYS A 276 19.34 -16.34 -6.20
C LYS A 276 18.22 -15.68 -6.99
N LYS A 277 18.57 -14.65 -7.78
CA LYS A 277 17.64 -13.88 -8.63
C LYS A 277 17.16 -14.67 -9.84
N GLU A 278 16.28 -15.64 -9.61
CA GLU A 278 15.67 -16.48 -10.65
C GLU A 278 14.16 -16.65 -10.40
N PHE A 279 13.37 -16.45 -11.46
CA PHE A 279 11.97 -16.86 -11.52
C PHE A 279 11.83 -18.02 -12.51
N ARG A 280 11.34 -19.16 -12.03
CA ARG A 280 11.28 -20.42 -12.79
C ARG A 280 9.84 -20.78 -13.14
N VAL A 281 9.61 -21.12 -14.41
CA VAL A 281 8.32 -21.59 -14.93
C VAL A 281 8.50 -23.02 -15.45
N GLU A 282 7.89 -23.98 -14.76
CA GLU A 282 7.93 -25.39 -15.18
C GLU A 282 7.10 -25.62 -16.44
N ARG A 283 7.63 -26.44 -17.35
CA ARG A 283 6.93 -26.94 -18.54
C ARG A 283 6.87 -28.47 -18.49
N ARG A 284 5.79 -29.05 -19.01
CA ARG A 284 5.54 -30.50 -18.88
C ARG A 284 6.49 -31.35 -19.73
N ASP A 285 6.74 -30.91 -20.96
CA ASP A 285 7.43 -31.69 -21.99
C ASP A 285 8.66 -30.95 -22.55
N GLU A 286 9.08 -29.87 -21.89
CA GLU A 286 10.18 -28.99 -22.29
C GLU A 286 10.98 -28.56 -21.06
N GLU A 287 12.21 -28.09 -21.27
CA GLU A 287 13.03 -27.52 -20.20
C GLU A 287 12.31 -26.36 -19.49
N PRO A 288 12.51 -26.12 -18.19
CA PRO A 288 11.90 -24.97 -17.51
C PRO A 288 12.38 -23.65 -18.13
N LEU A 289 11.51 -22.65 -18.17
CA LEU A 289 11.91 -21.28 -18.49
C LEU A 289 12.45 -20.63 -17.21
N ILE A 290 13.65 -20.05 -17.27
CA ILE A 290 14.31 -19.41 -16.13
C ILE A 290 14.60 -17.96 -16.48
N TYR A 291 14.04 -17.05 -15.69
CA TYR A 291 14.16 -15.61 -15.88
C TYR A 291 14.96 -14.98 -14.75
N THR A 292 16.06 -14.30 -15.08
CA THR A 292 16.85 -13.48 -14.14
C THR A 292 16.60 -11.98 -14.31
N ASP A 293 15.97 -11.62 -15.43
CA ASP A 293 15.61 -10.26 -15.82
C ASP A 293 14.18 -10.27 -16.38
N ILE A 294 13.42 -9.23 -16.06
CA ILE A 294 12.04 -9.09 -16.51
C ILE A 294 11.95 -8.91 -18.03
N LYS A 295 12.96 -8.30 -18.65
CA LYS A 295 12.96 -8.05 -20.11
C LYS A 295 12.85 -9.34 -20.93
N GLN A 296 13.56 -10.38 -20.52
CA GLN A 296 13.48 -11.69 -21.19
C GLN A 296 12.09 -12.31 -21.02
N LEU A 297 11.49 -12.17 -19.83
CA LEU A 297 10.13 -12.65 -19.57
C LEU A 297 9.11 -11.94 -20.46
N GLU A 298 9.21 -10.61 -20.57
CA GLU A 298 8.32 -9.81 -21.44
C GLU A 298 8.48 -10.16 -22.92
N GLU A 299 9.72 -10.37 -23.38
CA GLU A 299 10.00 -10.79 -24.75
C GLU A 299 9.40 -12.16 -25.05
N ASP A 300 9.63 -13.15 -24.18
CA ASP A 300 9.05 -14.50 -24.30
C ASP A 300 7.52 -14.46 -24.26
N TYR A 301 6.94 -13.57 -23.44
CA TYR A 301 5.49 -13.40 -23.34
C TYR A 301 4.90 -12.78 -24.62
N LYS A 302 5.56 -11.76 -25.19
CA LYS A 302 5.20 -11.16 -26.49
C LYS A 302 5.30 -12.15 -27.64
N ASN A 303 6.28 -13.05 -27.57
CA ASN A 303 6.56 -14.07 -28.59
C ASN A 303 5.77 -15.38 -28.41
N ASP A 304 4.84 -15.45 -27.45
CA ASP A 304 4.03 -16.64 -27.14
C ASP A 304 4.81 -17.85 -26.60
N ILE A 305 6.10 -17.68 -26.26
CA ILE A 305 6.93 -18.72 -25.63
C ILE A 305 6.44 -18.94 -24.20
N LEU A 306 6.18 -17.84 -23.49
CA LEU A 306 5.55 -17.83 -22.17
C LEU A 306 4.08 -17.43 -22.29
N THR A 307 3.18 -18.36 -22.03
CA THR A 307 1.73 -18.11 -22.11
C THR A 307 1.13 -17.79 -20.73
N PRO A 308 -0.05 -17.16 -20.65
CA PRO A 308 -0.76 -16.98 -19.39
C PRO A 308 -0.98 -18.29 -18.61
N GLN A 309 -1.17 -19.40 -19.31
CA GLN A 309 -1.40 -20.73 -18.75
C GLN A 309 -0.15 -21.29 -18.05
N LEU A 310 1.05 -20.91 -18.50
CA LEU A 310 2.32 -21.25 -17.87
C LEU A 310 2.68 -20.26 -16.76
N LEU A 311 2.51 -18.96 -17.03
CA LEU A 311 2.90 -17.90 -16.10
C LEU A 311 2.07 -17.92 -14.80
N LYS A 312 0.74 -18.02 -14.89
CA LYS A 312 -0.14 -17.91 -13.71
C LYS A 312 0.14 -18.96 -12.63
N PRO A 313 0.28 -20.27 -12.94
CA PRO A 313 0.65 -21.27 -11.94
C PRO A 313 2.01 -21.01 -11.29
N ALA A 314 3.02 -20.60 -12.07
CA ALA A 314 4.34 -20.28 -11.55
C ALA A 314 4.31 -19.06 -10.59
N VAL A 315 3.57 -18.01 -10.94
CA VAL A 315 3.36 -16.84 -10.06
C VAL A 315 2.62 -17.24 -8.79
N ALA A 316 1.57 -18.05 -8.90
CA ALA A 316 0.83 -18.52 -7.73
C ALA A 316 1.73 -19.33 -6.78
N GLN A 317 2.54 -20.24 -7.32
CA GLN A 317 3.48 -21.03 -6.52
C GLN A 317 4.53 -20.14 -5.85
N GLY A 318 5.14 -19.21 -6.61
CA GLY A 318 6.12 -18.27 -6.05
C GLY A 318 5.55 -17.41 -4.92
N LEU A 319 4.29 -16.96 -5.04
CA LEU A 319 3.62 -16.23 -3.96
C LEU A 319 3.34 -17.13 -2.74
N ILE A 320 2.88 -18.37 -2.95
CA ILE A 320 2.67 -19.34 -1.87
C ILE A 320 3.96 -19.56 -1.08
N ASP A 321 5.07 -19.81 -1.77
CA ASP A 321 6.37 -20.05 -1.14
C ASP A 321 6.90 -18.82 -0.41
N LEU A 322 6.69 -17.62 -0.97
CA LEU A 322 7.06 -16.36 -0.35
C LEU A 322 6.23 -16.06 0.92
N MET A 323 4.93 -16.40 0.89
CA MET A 323 3.99 -16.11 1.98
C MET A 323 3.98 -17.20 3.07
N ALA A 324 4.41 -18.43 2.76
CA ALA A 324 4.47 -19.54 3.71
C ALA A 324 5.15 -19.21 5.06
N PRO A 325 6.36 -18.61 5.11
CA PRO A 325 6.98 -18.25 6.39
C PRO A 325 6.19 -17.20 7.17
N ILE A 326 5.54 -16.24 6.49
CA ILE A 326 4.67 -15.23 7.13
C ILE A 326 3.49 -15.92 7.80
N GLN A 327 2.85 -16.85 7.09
CA GLN A 327 1.73 -17.62 7.61
C GLN A 327 2.15 -18.52 8.77
N ALA A 328 3.31 -19.18 8.68
CA ALA A 328 3.85 -19.97 9.78
C ALA A 328 4.11 -19.12 11.03
N ALA A 329 4.70 -17.94 10.89
CA ALA A 329 4.91 -17.00 12.00
C ALA A 329 3.60 -16.53 12.64
N TYR A 330 2.57 -16.27 11.82
CA TYR A 330 1.22 -15.93 12.30
C TYR A 330 0.57 -17.09 13.06
N GLN A 331 0.66 -18.32 12.55
CA GLN A 331 0.08 -19.50 13.21
C GLN A 331 0.79 -19.82 14.53
N ALA A 332 2.09 -19.58 14.63
CA ALA A 332 2.88 -19.79 15.83
C ALA A 332 2.66 -18.73 16.94
N SER A 333 1.95 -17.63 16.65
CA SER A 333 1.76 -16.51 17.57
C SER A 333 0.30 -16.29 17.97
N PRO A 334 -0.15 -16.85 19.12
CA PRO A 334 -1.49 -16.58 19.66
C PRO A 334 -1.73 -15.09 19.92
N GLU A 335 -0.69 -14.37 20.35
CA GLU A 335 -0.71 -12.90 20.54
C GLU A 335 -1.07 -12.18 19.23
N TRP A 336 -0.43 -12.55 18.11
CA TRP A 336 -0.72 -11.94 16.82
C TRP A 336 -2.15 -12.24 16.38
N GLN A 337 -2.63 -13.47 16.57
CA GLN A 337 -4.02 -13.84 16.26
C GLN A 337 -5.03 -13.02 17.08
N GLU A 338 -4.77 -12.79 18.36
CA GLU A 338 -5.61 -11.94 19.21
C GLU A 338 -5.61 -10.49 18.73
N ILE A 339 -4.43 -9.92 18.41
CA ILE A 339 -4.29 -8.59 17.83
C ILE A 339 -5.09 -8.49 16.53
N THR A 340 -5.05 -9.51 15.66
CA THR A 340 -5.81 -9.53 14.40
C THR A 340 -7.31 -9.47 14.62
N LEU A 341 -7.84 -10.20 15.62
CA LEU A 341 -9.26 -10.16 15.96
C LEU A 341 -9.68 -8.78 16.49
N LYS A 342 -8.84 -8.13 17.29
CA LYS A 342 -9.08 -6.76 17.77
C LYS A 342 -8.98 -5.72 16.66
N ALA A 343 -8.00 -5.85 15.76
CA ALA A 343 -7.75 -4.92 14.66
C ALA A 343 -8.79 -5.00 13.53
N TYR A 344 -9.36 -6.19 13.32
CA TYR A 344 -10.32 -6.47 12.26
C TYR A 344 -11.42 -7.41 12.79
N PRO A 345 -12.32 -6.90 13.65
CA PRO A 345 -13.40 -7.72 14.20
C PRO A 345 -14.31 -8.22 13.08
N PRO A 346 -14.76 -9.48 13.13
CA PRO A 346 -15.70 -10.01 12.15
C PRO A 346 -17.00 -9.18 12.16
N PRO A 347 -17.66 -9.01 11.00
CA PRO A 347 -18.89 -8.24 10.91
C PRO A 347 -19.96 -8.80 11.86
N VAL A 348 -20.57 -7.92 12.65
CA VAL A 348 -21.67 -8.29 13.54
C VAL A 348 -22.85 -8.71 12.66
N VAL A 349 -23.22 -9.99 12.72
CA VAL A 349 -24.40 -10.50 12.01
C VAL A 349 -25.64 -9.93 12.70
N GLU A 350 -26.20 -8.83 12.18
CA GLU A 350 -27.50 -8.34 12.62
C GLU A 350 -28.56 -9.41 12.31
N LYS A 351 -29.05 -10.09 13.36
CA LYS A 351 -30.22 -10.96 13.25
C LYS A 351 -31.39 -10.12 12.76
N LYS A 352 -31.79 -10.29 11.49
CA LYS A 352 -33.04 -9.71 10.96
C LYS A 352 -34.18 -10.01 11.94
N GLN A 353 -34.68 -8.98 12.63
CA GLN A 353 -35.89 -9.11 13.41
C GLN A 353 -37.01 -9.54 12.47
N LYS A 354 -37.62 -10.71 12.72
CA LYS A 354 -38.77 -11.18 11.96
C LYS A 354 -39.87 -10.11 12.10
N LYS A 355 -40.19 -9.42 11.00
CA LYS A 355 -41.42 -8.62 10.91
C LYS A 355 -42.59 -9.53 11.33
N VAL A 356 -43.21 -9.23 12.46
CA VAL A 356 -44.48 -9.83 12.87
C VAL A 356 -45.48 -9.47 11.78
N LYS A 357 -45.91 -10.46 10.99
CA LYS A 357 -46.98 -10.27 10.02
C LYS A 357 -48.25 -9.92 10.80
N SER A 358 -48.73 -8.69 10.70
CA SER A 358 -50.09 -8.38 11.12
C SER A 358 -51.04 -9.23 10.28
N LYS A 359 -51.85 -10.06 10.96
CA LYS A 359 -52.95 -10.76 10.30
C LYS A 359 -53.94 -9.70 9.83
N GLY A 360 -53.94 -9.42 8.53
CA GLY A 360 -54.95 -8.56 7.91
C GLY A 360 -56.34 -9.14 8.11
N THR A 361 -57.22 -8.37 8.74
CA THR A 361 -58.66 -8.66 8.80
C THR A 361 -59.27 -8.41 7.42
N ARG A 362 -59.27 -9.44 6.55
CA ARG A 362 -60.08 -9.42 5.32
C ARG A 362 -61.52 -9.81 5.68
N TYR A 363 -62.42 -8.83 5.67
CA TYR A 363 -63.85 -9.05 5.46
C TYR A 363 -64.10 -9.09 3.94
N PRO A 364 -64.76 -10.13 3.39
CA PRO A 364 -65.08 -10.19 1.96
C PRO A 364 -66.46 -9.57 1.70
N GLY A 365 -66.50 -8.41 1.04
CA GLY A 365 -67.76 -7.88 0.51
C GLY A 365 -67.82 -6.36 0.38
N ALA A 366 -67.20 -5.80 -0.67
CA ALA A 366 -67.68 -4.59 -1.34
C ALA A 366 -66.95 -4.43 -2.68
N LYS A 367 -67.68 -4.58 -3.79
CA LYS A 367 -67.29 -4.07 -5.11
C LYS A 367 -67.83 -2.65 -5.25
N ALA A 368 -66.99 -1.71 -5.62
CA ALA A 368 -67.28 -0.52 -6.44
C ALA A 368 -65.92 0.10 -6.81
N GLN A 369 -65.49 0.07 -8.08
CA GLN A 369 -65.66 1.15 -9.05
C GLN A 369 -65.10 2.49 -8.54
N GLU A 370 -63.92 2.91 -9.02
CA GLU A 370 -63.78 3.95 -10.04
C GLU A 370 -62.30 4.28 -10.28
N ALA A 371 -61.96 4.32 -11.57
CA ALA A 371 -60.75 4.94 -12.08
C ALA A 371 -61.11 6.34 -12.58
N GLN A 372 -60.12 7.23 -12.54
CA GLN A 372 -60.03 8.58 -13.14
C GLN A 372 -60.32 9.77 -12.21
N THR A 373 -59.26 10.58 -12.05
CA THR A 373 -59.15 12.07 -12.08
C THR A 373 -57.96 12.43 -11.17
N ASN A 374 -57.09 13.40 -11.42
CA ASN A 374 -56.80 14.29 -12.54
C ASN A 374 -55.34 14.77 -12.33
N GLY A 375 -54.69 15.19 -13.42
CA GLY A 375 -53.44 15.94 -13.35
C GLY A 375 -53.62 17.42 -12.93
N ALA A 376 -52.47 18.10 -12.95
CA ALA A 376 -52.21 19.53 -12.75
C ALA A 376 -52.21 20.01 -11.29
N ASP A 377 -51.34 20.91 -10.84
CA ASP A 377 -50.07 21.48 -11.30
C ASP A 377 -49.61 22.43 -10.16
N SER A 378 -48.32 22.80 -10.13
CA SER A 378 -47.75 24.01 -9.50
C SER A 378 -47.78 24.12 -7.95
N THR A 379 -46.71 24.53 -7.26
CA THR A 379 -46.05 25.84 -7.43
C THR A 379 -44.65 25.90 -6.82
N GLU A 380 -43.85 26.74 -7.48
CA GLU A 380 -42.55 27.32 -7.17
C GLU A 380 -42.29 27.73 -5.71
N LYS A 381 -41.07 27.49 -5.22
CA LYS A 381 -40.05 28.53 -5.04
C LYS A 381 -38.66 27.94 -4.85
#